data_AF-A0A851UWZ3-F1
#
_entry.id   AF-A0A851UWZ3-F1
#
_cell.length_a   1.000
_cell.length_b   1.000
_cell.length_c   1.000
_cell.angle_alpha   90.00
_cell.angle_beta   90.00
_cell.angle_gamma   90.00
#
_symmetry.space_group_name_H-M   'P 1'
#
loop_
_entity.id
_entity.type
_entity.pdbx_description
1 polymer ?
#
loop_
_entity_poly.entity_id
_entity_poly.type
_entity_poly.pdbx_seq_one_letter_code
_entity_poly.pdbx_strand_id
1 'polypeptide(L)'
;GYDATSLQPNSGASGEYAGLKVIQAYHSSKGQGHRDVCLIPLSAHGTNPASAAMVGYKVVPVKANSDGSLDLKDLKEKAEKHKDNLASFMVTYPSTFG
;
A
#
# COMPACT_ATOMS: atom_id res chain seq x y z
N GLY A 1 -5.32 14.56 -10.59
CA GLY A 1 -4.12 14.41 -11.44
C GLY A 1 -2.92 14.72 -10.59
N TYR A 2 -1.83 13.97 -10.75
CA TYR A 2 -0.59 14.17 -9.98
C TYR A 2 0.23 15.35 -10.53
N ASP A 3 1.08 15.98 -9.69
CA ASP A 3 1.92 17.12 -10.07
C ASP A 3 3.12 16.72 -10.96
N ALA A 4 3.60 15.48 -10.83
CA ALA A 4 4.77 14.98 -11.55
C ALA A 4 4.63 13.48 -11.90
N THR A 5 5.43 13.02 -12.86
CA THR A 5 5.49 11.62 -13.30
C THR A 5 6.93 11.21 -13.56
N SER A 6 7.24 9.94 -13.28
CA SER A 6 8.49 9.30 -13.69
C SER A 6 8.20 8.23 -14.73
N LEU A 7 8.97 8.22 -15.82
CA LEU A 7 8.91 7.21 -16.88
C LEU A 7 9.93 6.08 -16.68
N GLN A 8 10.67 6.10 -15.56
CA GLN A 8 11.68 5.08 -15.25
C GLN A 8 11.08 3.68 -15.01
N PRO A 9 9.93 3.51 -14.32
CA PRO A 9 9.32 2.19 -14.16
C PRO A 9 8.81 1.65 -15.49
N ASN A 10 9.28 0.46 -15.88
CA ASN A 10 9.00 -0.16 -17.18
C ASN A 10 7.86 -1.21 -17.13
N SER A 11 7.21 -1.38 -15.99
CA SER A 11 6.06 -2.26 -15.77
C SER A 11 5.21 -1.76 -14.59
N GLY A 12 3.96 -2.21 -14.49
CA GLY A 12 3.07 -1.87 -13.36
C GLY A 12 3.68 -2.22 -12.00
N ALA A 13 4.20 -3.45 -11.85
CA ALA A 13 4.86 -3.89 -10.62
C ALA A 13 6.12 -3.06 -10.28
N SER A 14 6.93 -2.69 -11.28
CA SER A 14 8.06 -1.78 -11.04
C SER A 14 7.60 -0.38 -10.60
N GLY A 15 6.43 0.07 -11.07
CA GLY A 15 5.80 1.33 -10.66
C GLY A 15 5.33 1.29 -9.21
N GLU A 16 4.69 0.20 -8.79
CA GLU A 16 4.32 -0.05 -7.39
C GLU A 16 5.56 -0.03 -6.49
N TYR A 17 6.61 -0.78 -6.84
CA TYR A 17 7.87 -0.79 -6.12
C TYR A 17 8.49 0.61 -6.00
N ALA A 18 8.58 1.34 -7.12
CA ALA A 18 9.12 2.69 -7.14
C ALA A 18 8.29 3.65 -6.25
N GLY A 19 6.96 3.58 -6.33
CA GLY A 19 6.07 4.38 -5.50
C GLY A 19 6.26 4.11 -4.00
N LEU A 20 6.38 2.84 -3.61
CA LEU A 20 6.65 2.45 -2.23
C LEU A 20 8.03 2.91 -1.75
N LYS A 21 9.05 2.86 -2.61
CA LYS A 21 10.39 3.42 -2.30
C LYS A 21 10.34 4.93 -2.08
N VAL A 22 9.53 5.66 -2.86
CA VAL A 22 9.31 7.11 -2.65
C VAL A 22 8.63 7.36 -1.31
N ILE A 23 7.60 6.58 -0.94
CA ILE A 23 6.95 6.68 0.37
C ILE A 23 7.95 6.41 1.51
N GLN A 24 8.80 5.37 1.37
CA GLN A 24 9.83 5.04 2.36
C GLN A 24 10.86 6.18 2.53
N ALA A 25 11.32 6.77 1.42
CA ALA A 25 12.24 7.90 1.44
C ALA A 25 11.60 9.14 2.07
N TYR A 26 10.33 9.39 1.76
CA TYR A 26 9.57 10.49 2.33
C TYR A 26 9.43 10.38 3.85
N HIS A 27 9.03 9.21 4.38
CA HIS A 27 8.97 9.00 5.83
C HIS A 27 10.36 9.12 6.49
N SER A 28 11.40 8.55 5.87
CA SER A 28 12.78 8.68 6.35
C SER A 28 13.25 10.14 6.42
N SER A 29 12.91 10.97 5.42
CA SER A 29 13.25 12.40 5.39
C SER A 29 12.63 13.20 6.55
N LYS A 30 11.56 12.66 7.16
CA LYS A 30 10.86 13.24 8.32
C LYS A 30 11.23 12.59 9.65
N GLY A 31 12.26 11.75 9.69
CA GLY A 31 12.63 10.97 10.88
C GLY A 31 11.62 9.86 11.23
N GLN A 32 10.73 9.49 10.31
CA GLN A 32 9.70 8.46 10.49
C GLN A 32 10.03 7.16 9.73
N GLY A 33 11.31 6.87 9.50
CA GLY A 33 11.77 5.68 8.78
C GLY A 33 11.42 4.35 9.44
N HIS A 34 10.95 4.36 10.71
CA HIS A 34 10.42 3.19 11.41
C HIS A 34 9.05 2.72 10.87
N ARG A 35 8.38 3.54 10.04
CA ARG A 35 7.11 3.16 9.42
C ARG A 35 7.35 2.17 8.30
N ASP A 36 6.96 0.92 8.54
CA ASP A 36 7.15 -0.21 7.63
C ASP A 36 5.87 -1.04 7.38
N VAL A 37 4.71 -0.63 7.91
CA VAL A 37 3.46 -1.37 7.71
C VAL A 37 2.74 -0.92 6.45
N CYS A 38 2.41 -1.87 5.58
CA CYS A 38 1.59 -1.67 4.38
C CYS A 38 0.26 -2.43 4.50
N LEU A 39 -0.84 -1.69 4.51
CA LEU A 39 -2.18 -2.27 4.47
C LEU A 39 -2.55 -2.60 3.02
N ILE A 40 -3.02 -3.83 2.76
CA ILE A 40 -3.37 -4.28 1.40
C ILE A 40 -4.68 -5.07 1.44
N PRO A 41 -5.72 -4.71 0.68
CA PRO A 41 -6.95 -5.49 0.57
C PRO A 41 -6.69 -6.91 0.06
N LEU A 42 -7.43 -7.90 0.56
CA LEU A 42 -7.35 -9.28 0.05
C LEU A 42 -7.72 -9.42 -1.44
N SER A 43 -8.48 -8.45 -1.97
CA SER A 43 -8.87 -8.38 -3.39
C SER A 43 -7.82 -7.74 -4.30
N ALA A 44 -6.70 -7.26 -3.74
CA ALA A 44 -5.65 -6.62 -4.51
C ALA A 44 -4.94 -7.59 -5.47
N HIS A 45 -4.38 -7.06 -6.55
CA HIS A 45 -3.54 -7.83 -7.45
C HIS A 45 -2.31 -8.38 -6.71
N GLY A 46 -1.84 -9.58 -7.09
CA GLY A 46 -0.74 -10.27 -6.41
C GLY A 46 0.60 -9.52 -6.44
N THR A 47 0.77 -8.56 -7.34
CA THR A 47 1.95 -7.68 -7.37
C THR A 47 2.01 -6.76 -6.15
N ASN A 48 0.87 -6.30 -5.63
CA ASN A 48 0.84 -5.38 -4.49
C ASN A 48 1.59 -5.93 -3.26
N PRO A 49 1.24 -7.12 -2.71
CA PRO A 49 1.96 -7.68 -1.58
C PRO A 49 3.42 -8.03 -1.93
N ALA A 50 3.71 -8.44 -3.17
CA ALA A 50 5.08 -8.72 -3.60
C ALA A 50 5.95 -7.46 -3.60
N SER A 51 5.46 -6.36 -4.19
CA SER A 51 6.11 -5.04 -4.22
C SER A 51 6.36 -4.50 -2.81
N ALA A 52 5.38 -4.65 -1.91
CA ALA A 52 5.52 -4.26 -0.50
C ALA A 52 6.59 -5.09 0.23
N ALA A 53 6.60 -6.41 0.04
CA ALA A 53 7.64 -7.26 0.61
C ALA A 53 9.03 -6.91 0.07
N MET A 54 9.15 -6.59 -1.22
CA MET A 54 10.42 -6.22 -1.86
C MET A 54 11.05 -4.93 -1.29
N VAL A 55 10.24 -3.98 -0.80
CA VAL A 55 10.76 -2.76 -0.14
C VAL A 55 11.04 -2.97 1.37
N GLY A 56 10.80 -4.19 1.89
CA GLY A 56 10.97 -4.54 3.29
C GLY A 56 9.79 -4.17 4.18
N TYR A 57 8.60 -3.92 3.61
CA TYR A 57 7.41 -3.61 4.40
C TYR A 57 6.72 -4.87 4.94
N LYS A 58 6.14 -4.72 6.14
CA LYS A 58 5.22 -5.69 6.72
C LYS A 58 3.85 -5.57 6.06
N VAL A 59 3.49 -6.57 5.27
CA VAL A 59 2.15 -6.67 4.65
C VAL A 59 1.12 -7.06 5.70
N VAL A 60 0.09 -6.24 5.86
CA VAL A 60 -1.07 -6.52 6.71
C VAL A 60 -2.31 -6.57 5.83
N PRO A 61 -2.95 -7.74 5.65
CA PRO A 61 -4.12 -7.86 4.79
C PRO A 61 -5.30 -7.10 5.39
N VAL A 62 -6.15 -6.51 4.55
CA VAL A 62 -7.44 -5.89 4.92
C VAL A 62 -8.57 -6.71 4.30
N LYS A 63 -9.63 -6.96 5.08
CA LYS A 63 -10.76 -7.77 4.64
C LYS A 63 -11.55 -7.08 3.53
N ALA A 64 -12.22 -7.92 2.74
CA ALA A 64 -13.27 -7.49 1.84
C ALA A 64 -14.61 -8.05 2.36
N ASN A 65 -15.68 -7.31 2.12
CA ASN A 65 -17.05 -7.74 2.37
C ASN A 65 -17.45 -8.82 1.35
N SER A 66 -18.57 -9.49 1.60
CA SER A 66 -19.09 -10.54 0.70
C SER A 66 -19.44 -10.07 -0.71
N ASP A 67 -19.69 -8.77 -0.89
CA ASP A 67 -19.94 -8.14 -2.18
C ASP A 67 -18.65 -7.70 -2.91
N GLY A 68 -17.48 -8.00 -2.34
CA GLY A 68 -16.17 -7.63 -2.89
C GLY A 68 -15.71 -6.22 -2.51
N SER A 69 -16.55 -5.42 -1.86
CA SER A 69 -16.18 -4.09 -1.38
C SER A 69 -15.20 -4.14 -0.22
N LEU A 70 -14.46 -3.05 0.02
CA LEU A 70 -13.49 -2.95 1.10
C LEU A 70 -14.20 -2.90 2.47
N ASP A 71 -13.76 -3.74 3.42
CA ASP A 71 -14.24 -3.65 4.81
C ASP A 71 -13.58 -2.43 5.49
N LEU A 72 -14.30 -1.31 5.50
CA LEU A 72 -13.83 -0.06 6.10
C LEU A 72 -13.66 -0.15 7.62
N LYS A 73 -14.38 -1.04 8.30
CA LYS A 73 -14.25 -1.25 9.74
C LYS A 73 -12.93 -1.96 10.03
N ASP A 74 -12.65 -3.05 9.34
CA ASP A 74 -11.38 -3.78 9.46
C ASP A 74 -10.18 -2.93 9.03
N LEU A 75 -10.33 -2.10 7.99
CA LEU A 75 -9.32 -1.11 7.60
C LEU A 75 -9.01 -0.15 8.75
N LYS A 76 -10.06 0.45 9.36
CA LYS A 76 -9.91 1.39 10.46
C LYS A 76 -9.24 0.75 11.67
N GLU A 77 -9.70 -0.42 12.09
CA GLU A 77 -9.13 -1.16 13.23
C GLU A 77 -7.64 -1.48 13.00
N LYS A 78 -7.25 -1.88 11.79
CA LYS A 78 -5.84 -2.14 11.43
C LYS A 78 -5.01 -0.87 11.36
N ALA A 79 -5.56 0.20 10.79
CA ALA A 79 -4.89 1.50 10.75
C ALA A 79 -4.63 2.04 12.16
N GLU A 80 -5.60 1.95 13.07
CA GLU A 80 -5.45 2.36 14.47
C GLU A 80 -4.44 1.47 15.21
N LYS A 81 -4.51 0.15 15.03
CA LYS A 81 -3.57 -0.81 15.63
C LYS A 81 -2.13 -0.58 15.18
N HIS A 82 -1.92 -0.17 13.94
CA HIS A 82 -0.61 0.02 13.35
C HIS A 82 -0.19 1.49 13.23
N LYS A 83 -0.94 2.44 13.81
CA LYS A 83 -0.80 3.89 13.60
C LYS A 83 0.63 4.43 13.70
N ASP A 84 1.44 3.88 14.61
CA ASP A 84 2.79 4.35 14.88
C ASP A 84 3.78 3.86 13.82
N ASN A 85 3.52 2.68 13.21
CA ASN A 85 4.37 2.08 12.17
C ASN A 85 3.72 2.09 10.77
N LEU A 86 2.54 2.68 10.62
CA LEU A 86 1.79 2.70 9.37
C LEU A 86 2.51 3.54 8.31
N ALA A 87 2.94 2.90 7.23
CA ALA A 87 3.66 3.54 6.13
C ALA A 87 2.73 3.88 4.95
N SER A 88 1.87 2.93 4.55
CA SER A 88 1.03 3.05 3.35
C SER A 88 -0.19 2.13 3.36
N PHE A 89 -1.12 2.43 2.46
CA PHE A 89 -2.26 1.59 2.09
C PHE A 89 -2.30 1.51 0.56
N MET A 90 -2.29 0.30 0.00
CA MET A 90 -2.39 0.09 -1.45
C MET A 90 -3.84 -0.20 -1.83
N VAL A 91 -4.40 0.60 -2.73
CA VAL A 91 -5.80 0.48 -3.18
C VAL A 91 -5.88 0.51 -4.70
N THR A 92 -6.79 -0.29 -5.24
CA THR A 92 -7.16 -0.27 -6.66
C THR A 92 -8.56 0.32 -6.79
N TYR A 93 -8.71 1.34 -7.63
CA TYR A 93 -9.99 2.02 -7.85
C TYR A 93 -10.23 2.23 -9.37
N PRO A 94 -11.38 1.82 -9.95
CA PRO A 94 -12.45 1.04 -9.31
C PRO A 94 -11.95 -0.32 -8.82
N SER A 95 -12.73 -0.97 -7.97
CA SER A 95 -12.31 -2.21 -7.34
C SER A 95 -12.02 -3.29 -8.40
N THR A 96 -11.29 -4.35 -8.03
CA THR A 96 -11.09 -5.50 -8.92
C THR A 96 -12.38 -6.27 -9.23
N PHE A 97 -13.48 -5.94 -8.55
CA PHE A 97 -14.82 -6.45 -8.84
C PHE A 97 -15.58 -5.61 -9.89
N GLY A 98 -15.00 -4.49 -10.36
CA GLY A 98 -15.71 -3.46 -11.13
C GLY A 98 -16.33 -2.42 -10.21
#